data_AF-A0A1L5L255-F1
#
_entry.id   AF-A0A1L5L255-F1
#
_cell.length_a   1.000
_cell.length_b   1.000
_cell.length_c   1.000
_cell.angle_alpha   90.00
_cell.angle_beta   90.00
_cell.angle_gamma   90.00
#
_symmetry.space_group_name_H-M   'P 1'
#
loop_
_entity.id
_entity.type
_entity.pdbx_description
1 polymer ?
#
loop_
_entity_poly.entity_id
_entity_poly.type
_entity_poly.pdbx_seq_one_letter_code
_entity_poly.pdbx_strand_id
1 'polypeptide(L)'
;MNAMLKSTDRPISQTYRLALLDLDGVVYRGKNPVEHAADSIRAAQRAGMQVEYTTNNSSRFQRVVAEQLRGFGLDVEPRQVITSSVVAARMVARHVPAGARILVLGAEHLREEVAGQGLTVVDHAEDTPEA
;
A
#
# COMPACT_ATOMS: atom_id res chain seq x y z
N MET A 1 -24.31 -12.20 14.94
CA MET A 1 -25.06 -10.97 14.61
C MET A 1 -24.60 -10.50 13.25
N ASN A 2 -25.43 -10.63 12.21
CA ASN A 2 -25.12 -10.10 10.89
C ASN A 2 -25.15 -8.58 10.98
N ALA A 3 -23.99 -7.93 10.94
CA ALA A 3 -23.94 -6.50 10.70
C ALA A 3 -24.49 -6.25 9.29
N MET A 4 -25.77 -5.89 9.19
CA MET A 4 -26.32 -5.43 7.93
C MET A 4 -25.54 -4.19 7.48
N LEU A 5 -25.27 -4.13 6.17
CA LEU A 5 -24.72 -2.94 5.54
C LEU A 5 -25.62 -1.76 5.86
N LYS A 6 -25.05 -0.68 6.41
CA LYS A 6 -25.78 0.57 6.64
C LYS A 6 -26.17 1.16 5.29
N SER A 7 -27.39 1.66 5.16
CA SER A 7 -27.83 2.39 3.96
C SER A 7 -27.25 3.81 3.93
N THR A 8 -27.23 4.39 2.73
CA THR A 8 -26.86 5.78 2.49
C THR A 8 -27.81 6.35 1.44
N ASP A 9 -28.16 7.63 1.56
CA ASP A 9 -29.02 8.36 0.63
C ASP A 9 -28.21 8.98 -0.53
N ARG A 10 -26.89 8.99 -0.42
CA ARG A 10 -25.95 9.50 -1.42
C ARG A 10 -24.82 8.50 -1.66
N PRO A 11 -24.17 8.52 -2.85
CA PRO A 11 -23.00 7.69 -3.11
C PRO A 11 -21.89 7.93 -2.08
N ILE A 12 -21.23 6.87 -1.61
CA ILE A 12 -20.13 6.96 -0.63
C ILE A 12 -19.04 7.92 -1.11
N SER A 13 -18.78 7.96 -2.43
CA SER A 13 -17.81 8.86 -3.06
C SER A 13 -18.16 10.34 -2.98
N GLN A 14 -19.40 10.70 -2.65
CA GLN A 14 -19.83 12.08 -2.39
C GLN A 14 -19.89 12.40 -0.90
N THR A 15 -19.84 11.38 -0.04
CA THR A 15 -19.87 11.53 1.42
C THR A 15 -18.47 11.63 2.01
N TYR A 16 -17.50 10.91 1.43
CA TYR A 16 -16.12 10.90 1.89
C TYR A 16 -15.17 11.51 0.85
N ARG A 17 -14.19 12.26 1.33
CA ARG A 17 -13.17 12.89 0.49
C ARG A 17 -12.11 11.91 0.00
N LEU A 18 -11.81 10.86 0.76
CA LEU A 18 -10.71 9.95 0.51
C LEU A 18 -11.18 8.50 0.69
N ALA A 19 -10.85 7.64 -0.25
CA ALA A 19 -10.89 6.20 -0.08
C ALA A 19 -9.46 5.63 -0.02
N LEU A 20 -9.21 4.78 0.97
CA LEU A 20 -8.05 3.90 1.03
C LEU A 20 -8.51 2.52 0.57
N LEU A 21 -8.18 2.16 -0.65
CA LEU A 21 -8.64 0.91 -1.26
C LEU A 21 -7.64 -0.20 -1.00
N ASP A 22 -8.11 -1.29 -0.41
CA ASP A 22 -7.37 -2.55 -0.47
C ASP A 22 -7.23 -3.01 -1.94
N LEU A 23 -6.28 -3.92 -2.20
CA LEU A 23 -5.98 -4.41 -3.54
C LEU A 23 -6.54 -5.81 -3.80
N ASP A 24 -6.09 -6.79 -3.01
CA ASP A 24 -6.38 -8.21 -3.23
C ASP A 24 -7.83 -8.53 -2.86
N GLY A 25 -8.64 -8.87 -3.86
CA GLY A 25 -10.08 -9.13 -3.70
C GLY A 25 -10.95 -7.89 -3.85
N VAL A 26 -10.36 -6.69 -3.94
CA VAL A 26 -11.07 -5.41 -4.11
C VAL A 26 -10.85 -4.82 -5.49
N VAL A 27 -9.58 -4.58 -5.87
CA VAL A 27 -9.24 -4.02 -7.18
C VAL A 27 -8.89 -5.14 -8.17
N TYR A 28 -8.21 -6.19 -7.72
CA TYR A 28 -7.85 -7.34 -8.54
C TYR A 28 -7.93 -8.65 -7.75
N ARG A 29 -8.00 -9.77 -8.46
CA ARG A 29 -7.84 -11.13 -7.92
C ARG A 29 -6.71 -11.82 -8.67
N GLY A 30 -5.55 -11.94 -8.03
CA GLY A 30 -4.33 -12.41 -8.66
C GLY A 30 -3.91 -11.48 -9.80
N LYS A 31 -3.96 -11.97 -11.04
CA LYS A 31 -3.60 -11.19 -12.26
C LYS A 31 -4.80 -10.50 -12.92
N ASN A 32 -6.02 -10.81 -12.51
CA ASN A 32 -7.23 -10.35 -13.18
C ASN A 32 -7.87 -9.19 -12.42
N PRO A 33 -8.36 -8.14 -13.11
CA PRO A 33 -9.11 -7.08 -12.46
C PRO A 33 -10.42 -7.63 -11.87
N VAL A 34 -10.86 -7.05 -10.76
CA VAL A 34 -12.23 -7.25 -10.27
C VAL A 34 -13.18 -6.50 -11.20
N GLU A 35 -14.25 -7.18 -11.62
CA GLU A 35 -15.25 -6.62 -12.53
C GLU A 35 -15.80 -5.29 -11.99
N HIS A 36 -15.94 -4.30 -12.87
CA HIS A 36 -16.39 -2.94 -12.57
C HIS A 36 -15.55 -2.13 -11.56
N ALA A 37 -14.49 -2.69 -10.96
CA ALA A 37 -13.68 -1.98 -9.97
C ALA A 37 -13.03 -0.73 -10.57
N ALA A 38 -12.34 -0.87 -11.71
CA ALA A 38 -11.66 0.25 -12.35
C ALA A 38 -12.62 1.35 -12.82
N ASP A 39 -13.78 0.97 -13.38
CA ASP A 39 -14.83 1.92 -13.77
C ASP A 39 -15.39 2.70 -12.59
N SER A 40 -15.66 2.00 -11.48
CA SER A 40 -16.20 2.58 -10.25
C SER A 40 -15.20 3.54 -9.60
N ILE A 41 -13.92 3.16 -9.56
CA ILE A 41 -12.84 4.02 -9.03
C ILE A 41 -12.73 5.30 -9.86
N ARG A 42 -12.69 5.19 -11.20
CA ARG A 42 -12.65 6.35 -12.09
C ARG A 42 -13.88 7.24 -11.91
N ALA A 43 -15.07 6.66 -11.75
CA ALA A 43 -16.29 7.41 -11.51
C ALA A 43 -16.23 8.19 -10.18
N ALA A 44 -15.68 7.58 -9.12
CA ALA A 44 -15.51 8.24 -7.84
C ALA A 44 -14.45 9.37 -7.90
N GLN A 45 -13.34 9.16 -8.60
CA GLN A 45 -12.33 10.20 -8.85
C GLN A 45 -12.92 11.38 -9.63
N ARG A 46 -13.72 11.12 -10.68
CA ARG A 46 -14.44 12.17 -11.43
C ARG A 46 -15.43 12.95 -10.57
N ALA A 47 -15.98 12.32 -9.53
CA ALA A 47 -16.84 12.97 -8.54
C ALA A 47 -16.05 13.75 -7.47
N GLY A 48 -14.72 13.81 -7.56
CA GLY A 48 -13.85 14.58 -6.67
C GLY A 48 -13.27 13.79 -5.49
N MET A 49 -13.52 12.47 -5.40
CA MET A 49 -12.95 11.64 -4.34
C MET A 49 -11.47 11.35 -4.63
N GLN A 50 -10.61 11.59 -3.64
CA GLN A 50 -9.22 11.15 -3.67
C GLN A 50 -9.16 9.64 -3.43
N VAL A 51 -8.27 8.95 -4.15
CA VAL A 51 -8.10 7.49 -4.03
C VAL A 51 -6.63 7.20 -3.82
N GLU A 52 -6.36 6.46 -2.75
CA GLU A 52 -5.06 5.87 -2.45
C GLU A 52 -5.26 4.36 -2.30
N TYR A 53 -4.20 3.59 -2.54
CA TYR A 53 -4.24 2.14 -2.54
C TYR A 53 -3.39 1.62 -1.39
N THR A 54 -3.89 0.65 -0.65
CA THR A 54 -3.17 0.03 0.46
C THR A 54 -3.11 -1.48 0.26
N THR A 55 -2.01 -2.11 0.64
CA THR A 55 -1.90 -3.58 0.63
C THR A 55 -0.98 -4.06 1.73
N ASN A 56 -1.34 -5.19 2.32
CA ASN A 56 -0.48 -5.88 3.29
C ASN A 56 0.65 -6.67 2.60
N ASN A 57 0.69 -6.71 1.27
CA ASN A 57 1.75 -7.38 0.54
C ASN A 57 3.04 -6.54 0.55
N SER A 58 4.10 -7.08 1.17
CA SER A 58 5.43 -6.46 1.28
C SER A 58 6.40 -6.83 0.15
N SER A 59 6.02 -7.78 -0.71
CA SER A 59 6.95 -8.41 -1.66
C SER A 59 7.24 -7.60 -2.92
N ARG A 60 6.50 -6.50 -3.16
CA ARG A 60 6.55 -5.75 -4.41
C ARG A 60 6.72 -4.26 -4.19
N PHE A 61 7.56 -3.66 -5.03
CA PHE A 61 7.71 -2.21 -5.11
C PHE A 61 6.41 -1.51 -5.45
N GLN A 62 6.20 -0.33 -4.87
CA GLN A 62 5.09 0.56 -5.19
C GLN A 62 4.94 0.79 -6.70
N ARG A 63 6.05 0.99 -7.43
CA ARG A 63 6.07 1.19 -8.89
C ARG A 63 5.51 0.01 -9.67
N VAL A 64 5.79 -1.22 -9.23
CA VAL A 64 5.32 -2.45 -9.88
C VAL A 64 3.81 -2.61 -9.68
N VAL A 65 3.33 -2.31 -8.47
CA VAL A 65 1.89 -2.34 -8.18
C VAL A 65 1.17 -1.25 -8.98
N ALA A 66 1.68 -0.02 -9.00
CA ALA A 66 1.10 1.07 -9.78
C ALA A 66 1.04 0.73 -11.27
N GLU A 67 2.08 0.14 -11.84
CA GLU A 67 2.08 -0.33 -13.23
C GLU A 67 1.00 -1.39 -13.49
N GLN A 68 0.84 -2.38 -12.59
CA GLN A 68 -0.24 -3.35 -12.68
C GLN A 68 -1.62 -2.68 -12.66
N LEU A 69 -1.84 -1.71 -11.77
CA LEU A 69 -3.10 -0.96 -11.69
C LEU A 69 -3.35 -0.13 -12.95
N ARG A 70 -2.31 0.46 -13.53
CA ARG A 70 -2.38 1.13 -14.84
C ARG A 70 -2.75 0.16 -15.96
N GLY A 71 -2.29 -1.09 -15.89
CA GLY A 71 -2.73 -2.18 -16.77
C GLY A 71 -4.23 -2.48 -16.70
N PHE A 72 -4.91 -2.09 -15.61
CA PHE A 72 -6.38 -2.17 -15.47
C PHE A 72 -7.11 -0.87 -15.88
N GLY A 73 -6.38 0.08 -16.47
CA GLY A 73 -6.89 1.37 -16.92
C GLY A 73 -7.10 2.39 -15.81
N LEU A 74 -6.47 2.21 -14.65
CA LEU A 74 -6.43 3.23 -13.60
C LEU A 74 -5.28 4.21 -13.86
N ASP A 75 -5.42 5.46 -13.45
CA ASP A 75 -4.30 6.41 -13.44
C ASP A 75 -3.72 6.46 -12.03
N VAL A 76 -2.54 5.86 -11.84
CA VAL A 76 -1.94 5.62 -10.52
C VAL A 76 -0.45 5.95 -10.55
N GLU A 77 -0.05 6.82 -9.63
CA GLU A 77 1.34 7.09 -9.33
C GLU A 77 1.88 6.14 -8.24
N PRO A 78 3.18 5.77 -8.26
CA PRO A 78 3.77 4.90 -7.24
C PRO A 78 3.52 5.39 -5.81
N ARG A 79 3.58 6.70 -5.58
CA ARG A 79 3.35 7.31 -4.25
C ARG A 79 1.94 7.06 -3.69
N GLN A 80 0.99 6.68 -4.54
CA GLN A 80 -0.38 6.38 -4.14
C GLN A 80 -0.57 4.95 -3.63
N VAL A 81 0.44 4.10 -3.78
CA VAL A 81 0.40 2.71 -3.31
C VAL A 81 1.12 2.63 -1.98
N ILE A 82 0.41 2.31 -0.90
CA ILE A 82 0.95 2.18 0.45
C ILE A 82 1.06 0.68 0.74
N THR A 83 2.27 0.15 0.70
CA THR A 83 2.54 -1.26 1.03
C THR A 83 2.88 -1.41 2.51
N SER A 84 2.72 -2.62 3.04
CA SER A 84 3.18 -2.95 4.40
C SER A 84 4.69 -2.73 4.59
N SER A 85 5.52 -2.86 3.54
CA SER A 85 6.96 -2.57 3.63
C SER A 85 7.25 -1.10 3.92
N VAL A 86 6.59 -0.19 3.18
CA VAL A 86 6.72 1.26 3.40
C VAL A 86 6.29 1.63 4.81
N VAL A 87 5.20 1.02 5.29
CA VAL A 87 4.70 1.24 6.66
C VAL A 87 5.68 0.70 7.69
N ALA A 88 6.16 -0.54 7.54
CA ALA A 88 7.09 -1.18 8.46
C ALA A 88 8.42 -0.41 8.57
N ALA A 89 9.01 -0.01 7.44
CA ALA A 89 10.24 0.79 7.42
C ALA A 89 10.08 2.11 8.18
N ARG A 90 9.00 2.85 7.91
CA ARG A 90 8.67 4.11 8.62
C ARG A 90 8.39 3.88 10.09
N MET A 91 7.81 2.75 10.48
CA MET A 91 7.56 2.42 11.87
C MET A 91 8.87 2.15 12.60
N VAL A 92 9.72 1.27 12.07
CA VAL A 92 11.04 0.96 12.67
C VAL A 92 11.87 2.23 12.82
N ALA A 93 11.96 3.07 11.80
CA ALA A 93 12.72 4.32 11.83
C ALA A 93 12.30 5.30 12.94
N ARG A 94 11.05 5.21 13.45
CA ARG A 94 10.59 6.03 14.58
C ARG A 94 10.97 5.46 15.95
N HIS A 95 11.36 4.20 16.01
CA HIS A 95 11.64 3.48 17.26
C HIS A 95 13.14 3.22 17.49
N VAL A 96 13.99 3.49 16.51
CA VAL A 96 15.44 3.28 16.58
C VAL A 96 16.21 4.59 16.32
N PRO A 97 17.46 4.71 16.78
CA PRO A 97 18.32 5.84 16.43
C PRO A 97 18.56 5.94 14.91
N ALA A 98 18.84 7.15 14.42
CA ALA A 98 19.25 7.35 13.04
C ALA A 98 20.52 6.52 12.73
N GLY A 99 20.57 5.87 11.57
CA GLY A 99 21.68 5.01 11.17
C GLY A 99 21.71 3.62 11.82
N ALA A 100 20.73 3.28 12.68
CA ALA A 100 20.66 1.98 13.34
C ALA A 100 20.71 0.81 12.34
N ARG A 101 21.32 -0.30 12.77
CA ARG A 101 21.41 -1.58 12.08
C ARG A 101 20.13 -2.37 12.25
N ILE A 102 19.55 -2.78 11.14
CA ILE A 102 18.26 -3.46 11.10
C ILE A 102 18.42 -4.78 10.36
N LEU A 103 18.07 -5.87 11.02
CA LEU A 103 18.07 -7.19 10.39
C LEU A 103 16.73 -7.38 9.68
N VAL A 104 16.76 -7.35 8.34
CA VAL A 104 15.54 -7.41 7.54
C VAL A 104 15.25 -8.85 7.11
N LEU A 105 14.15 -9.40 7.63
CA LEU A 105 13.58 -10.67 7.17
C LEU A 105 12.48 -10.41 6.13
N GLY A 106 12.84 -10.35 4.86
CA GLY A 106 11.88 -10.09 3.80
C GLY A 106 12.51 -9.97 2.41
N ALA A 107 11.67 -9.61 1.44
CA ALA A 107 12.10 -9.36 0.07
C ALA A 107 12.95 -8.08 -0.04
N GLU A 108 13.70 -7.96 -1.14
CA GLU A 108 14.58 -6.82 -1.43
C GLU A 108 13.88 -5.46 -1.28
N HIS A 109 12.63 -5.37 -1.69
CA HIS A 109 11.83 -4.14 -1.52
C HIS A 109 11.75 -3.69 -0.06
N LEU A 110 11.57 -4.59 0.92
CA LEU A 110 11.56 -4.19 2.33
C LEU A 110 12.95 -3.67 2.76
N ARG A 111 14.03 -4.27 2.25
CA ARG A 111 15.40 -3.83 2.52
C ARG A 111 15.64 -2.42 1.99
N GLU A 112 15.23 -2.14 0.76
CA GLU A 112 15.31 -0.81 0.15
C GLU A 112 14.47 0.23 0.92
N GLU A 113 13.25 -0.12 1.34
CA GLU A 113 12.40 0.80 2.12
C GLU A 113 13.04 1.15 3.47
N VAL A 114 13.64 0.17 4.17
CA VAL A 114 14.37 0.37 5.42
C VAL A 114 15.61 1.24 5.21
N ALA A 115 16.43 0.92 4.20
CA ALA A 115 17.60 1.72 3.85
C ALA A 115 17.22 3.16 3.46
N GLY A 116 16.10 3.34 2.76
CA GLY A 116 15.55 4.65 2.38
C GLY A 116 15.11 5.51 3.56
N GLN A 117 14.92 4.95 4.76
CA GLN A 117 14.73 5.72 5.99
C GLN A 117 16.04 6.19 6.64
N GLY A 118 17.20 5.93 6.01
CA GLY A 118 18.52 6.25 6.57
C GLY A 118 18.98 5.24 7.64
N LEU A 119 18.48 4.01 7.57
CA LEU A 119 18.87 2.90 8.44
C LEU A 119 19.87 2.00 7.71
N THR A 120 20.68 1.27 8.47
CA THR A 120 21.68 0.33 7.93
C THR A 120 21.08 -1.07 7.89
N VAL A 121 20.86 -1.64 6.71
CA VAL A 121 20.39 -3.04 6.63
C VAL A 121 21.57 -3.98 6.88
N VAL A 122 21.38 -4.98 7.73
CA VAL A 122 22.35 -6.05 8.01
C VAL A 122 21.76 -7.42 7.67
N ASP A 123 22.63 -8.42 7.52
CA ASP A 123 22.27 -9.76 7.03
C ASP A 123 22.27 -10.83 8.13
N HIS A 124 22.94 -10.56 9.25
CA HIS A 124 23.16 -11.54 10.30
C HIS A 124 22.80 -10.98 11.68
N ALA A 125 22.41 -11.87 12.61
CA ALA A 125 22.14 -11.48 14.00
C ALA A 125 23.43 -11.09 14.74
N GLU A 126 24.55 -11.68 14.31
CA GLU A 126 25.90 -11.40 14.75
C GLU A 126 26.35 -9.97 14.42
N ASP A 127 25.70 -9.32 13.45
CA ASP A 127 25.89 -7.90 13.16
C ASP A 127 25.27 -7.02 14.25
N THR A 128 24.70 -7.60 15.31
CA THR A 128 24.10 -6.93 16.48
C THR A 128 23.06 -5.87 16.09
N PRO A 129 21.99 -6.24 15.36
CA PRO A 129 20.95 -5.31 14.96
C PRO A 129 20.22 -4.73 16.17
N GLU A 130 19.75 -3.49 16.05
CA GLU A 130 18.92 -2.84 17.05
C GLU A 130 17.42 -3.13 16.86
N ALA A 131 17.03 -3.66 15.69
CA ALA A 131 15.69 -4.19 15.40
C ALA A 131 15.72 -5.26 14.29
#